data_AF-A0A6A4HL59-F1
#
_entry.id   AF-A0A6A4HL59-F1
#
_cell.length_a   1.000
_cell.length_b   1.000
_cell.length_c   1.000
_cell.angle_alpha   90.00
_cell.angle_beta   90.00
_cell.angle_gamma   90.00
#
_symmetry.space_group_name_H-M   'P 1'
#
loop_
_entity.id
_entity.type
_entity.pdbx_description
1 polymer ?
#
loop_
_entity_poly.entity_id
_entity_poly.type
_entity_poly.pdbx_seq_one_letter_code
_entity_poly.pdbx_strand_id
1 'polypeptide(L)' 'NSLTKLLPAWNKTVADLNLCPKCLPHNIRTRWNSIFDMINIALEYKTALTSFISNPDNGLT' A
#
# COMPACT_ATOMS: atom_id res chain seq x y z
N ASN A 1 -7.90 -1.17 12.27
CA ASN A 1 -6.81 -0.75 11.38
C ASN A 1 -6.80 0.77 11.23
N SER A 2 -5.76 1.44 11.71
CA SER A 2 -5.62 2.90 11.61
C SER A 2 -4.52 3.24 10.61
N LEU A 3 -4.79 4.19 9.69
CA LEU A 3 -3.80 4.66 8.71
C LEU A 3 -2.54 5.20 9.40
N THR A 4 -2.68 5.77 10.60
CA THR A 4 -1.56 6.29 11.40
C THR A 4 -0.55 5.23 11.82
N LYS A 5 -0.95 3.95 11.90
CA LYS A 5 -0.05 2.82 12.19
C LYS A 5 0.48 2.16 10.91
N LEU A 6 -0.36 2.08 9.88
CA LEU A 6 -0.03 1.39 8.64
C LEU A 6 0.86 2.21 7.71
N LEU A 7 0.69 3.54 7.65
CA LEU A 7 1.47 4.40 6.75
C LEU A 7 2.98 4.41 7.06
N PRO A 8 3.41 4.50 8.34
CA PRO A 8 4.83 4.42 8.68
C PRO A 8 5.44 3.06 8.34
N ALA A 9 4.68 1.97 8.57
CA ALA A 9 5.13 0.62 8.25
C ALA A 9 5.23 0.41 6.72
N TRP A 10 4.27 0.92 5.95
CA TRP A 10 4.30 0.89 4.49
C TRP A 10 5.51 1.66 3.93
N ASN A 11 5.76 2.87 4.44
CA ASN A 11 6.88 3.68 3.99
C ASN A 11 8.23 3.00 4.26
N LYS A 12 8.37 2.26 5.37
CA LYS A 12 9.55 1.44 5.64
C LYS A 12 9.71 0.31 4.63
N THR A 13 8.68 -0.50 4.43
CA THR A 13 8.72 -1.62 3.46
C THR A 13 9.02 -1.15 2.04
N VAL A 14 8.49 0.00 1.64
CA VAL A 14 8.74 0.61 0.32
C VAL A 14 10.18 1.15 0.21
N ALA A 15 10.70 1.78 1.27
CA ALA A 15 12.09 2.22 1.33
C ALA A 15 13.08 1.05 1.30
N ASP A 16 12.79 -0.05 2.02
CA ASP A 16 13.63 -1.27 2.03
C ASP A 16 13.70 -1.92 0.65
N LEU A 17 12.65 -1.76 -0.17
CA LEU A 17 12.58 -2.25 -1.55
C LEU A 17 13.09 -1.24 -2.59
N ASN A 18 13.67 -0.12 -2.17
CA ASN A 18 14.12 1.00 -3.03
C ASN A 18 13.03 1.55 -3.98
N LEU A 19 11.76 1.42 -3.59
CA LEU A 19 10.64 1.95 -4.34
C LEU A 19 10.29 3.36 -3.83
N CYS A 20 9.77 4.22 -4.71
CA CYS A 20 9.35 5.56 -4.31
C CYS A 20 8.08 5.47 -3.43
N PRO A 21 8.05 6.07 -2.23
CA PRO A 21 6.88 6.02 -1.36
C PRO A 21 5.68 6.74 -2.00
N LYS A 22 4.82 5.97 -2.66
CA LYS A 22 3.50 6.41 -3.13
C LYS A 22 2.43 6.03 -2.10
N CYS A 23 1.55 6.98 -1.79
CA CYS A 23 0.33 6.70 -1.03
C CYS A 23 -0.65 5.93 -1.92
N LEU A 24 -1.03 4.72 -1.51
CA LEU A 24 -2.09 3.97 -2.16
C LEU A 24 -3.42 4.74 -2.03
N PRO A 25 -4.19 4.90 -3.11
CA PRO A 25 -5.51 5.51 -3.03
C PRO A 25 -6.43 4.65 -2.14
N HIS A 26 -6.98 5.26 -1.08
CA HIS A 26 -7.70 4.54 -0.02
C HIS A 26 -9.24 4.58 -0.18
N ASN A 27 -9.80 5.60 -0.83
CA ASN A 27 -11.25 5.78 -0.93
C ASN A 27 -11.67 6.10 -2.37
N ILE A 28 -12.04 5.06 -3.11
CA ILE A 28 -12.18 5.08 -4.57
C ILE A 28 -13.65 5.01 -5.00
N ARG A 29 -14.57 4.99 -4.04
CA ARG A 29 -16.00 4.74 -4.28
C ARG A 29 -16.68 5.75 -5.20
N THR A 30 -16.07 6.91 -5.44
CA THR A 30 -16.69 8.03 -6.19
C THR A 30 -16.12 8.27 -7.60
N ARG A 31 -15.10 7.52 -8.07
CA ARG A 31 -14.48 7.80 -9.39
C ARG A 31 -14.02 6.52 -10.11
N TRP A 32 -14.60 6.26 -11.29
CA TRP A 32 -14.31 5.10 -12.13
C TRP A 32 -12.83 5.00 -12.57
N ASN A 33 -12.17 6.13 -12.83
CA ASN A 33 -10.75 6.15 -13.19
C ASN A 33 -9.84 5.80 -11.99
N SER A 34 -10.31 6.03 -10.77
CA SER A 34 -9.52 5.79 -9.56
C SER A 34 -9.42 4.30 -9.20
N ILE A 35 -10.32 3.45 -9.70
CA ILE A 35 -10.19 1.98 -9.59
C ILE A 35 -9.07 1.50 -10.51
N PHE A 36 -9.05 1.99 -11.76
CA PHE A 36 -7.99 1.66 -12.71
C PHE A 36 -6.61 2.08 -12.19
N ASP A 37 -6.50 3.31 -11.69
CA ASP A 37 -5.26 3.82 -11.10
C ASP A 37 -4.85 3.00 -9.86
N MET A 38 -5.81 2.62 -9.00
CA MET A 38 -5.53 1.76 -7.85
C MET A 38 -4.99 0.40 -8.26
N ILE A 39 -5.60 -0.25 -9.26
CA ILE A 39 -5.15 -1.57 -9.75
C ILE A 39 -3.75 -1.46 -10.35
N ASN A 40 -3.47 -0.42 -11.14
CA ASN A 40 -2.14 -0.20 -11.71
C ASN A 40 -1.09 0.00 -10.62
N ILE A 41 -1.37 0.81 -9.60
CA ILE A 41 -0.44 1.00 -8.48
C ILE A 41 -0.30 -0.30 -7.68
N ALA A 42 -1.38 -1.04 -7.44
CA ALA A 42 -1.30 -2.34 -6.75
C ALA A 42 -0.45 -3.36 -7.51
N LEU A 43 -0.44 -3.30 -8.85
CA LEU A 43 0.39 -4.14 -9.70
C LEU A 43 1.86 -3.68 -9.71
N GLU A 44 2.12 -2.37 -9.79
CA GLU A 44 3.46 -1.77 -9.71
C GLU A 44 4.12 -2.08 -8.35
N TYR A 45 3.35 -2.05 -7.26
CA TYR A 45 3.85 -2.26 -5.89
C TYR A 45 3.53 -3.66 -5.34
N LYS A 46 3.20 -4.64 -6.20
CA LYS A 46 2.77 -5.98 -5.78
C LYS A 46 3.75 -6.64 -4.81
N THR A 47 5.05 -6.58 -5.10
CA THR A 47 6.11 -7.16 -4.24
C THR A 47 6.15 -6.49 -2.86
N ALA A 48 6.03 -5.16 -2.82
CA ALA A 48 5.95 -4.42 -1.56
C ALA A 48 4.67 -4.73 -0.79
N LEU A 49 3.54 -4.87 -1.50
CA LEU A 49 2.26 -5.23 -0.91
C LEU A 49 2.28 -6.62 -0.29
N THR A 50 2.85 -7.62 -0.99
CA THR A 50 2.98 -8.98 -0.47
C THR A 50 3.90 -9.03 0.75
N SER A 51 5.04 -8.34 0.71
CA SER A 51 5.93 -8.23 1.87
C SER A 51 5.25 -7.54 3.06
N PHE A 52 4.51 -6.46 2.80
CA PHE A 52 3.78 -5.70 3.82
C PHE A 52 2.65 -6.51 4.45
N ILE A 53 1.86 -7.23 3.65
CA ILE A 53 0.75 -8.08 4.16
C ILE A 53 1.29 -9.30 4.90
N SER A 54 2.42 -9.87 4.46
CA SER A 54 3.05 -11.02 5.10
C SER A 54 3.67 -10.70 6.46
N ASN A 55 3.83 -9.42 6.81
CA ASN A 55 4.39 -9.00 8.10
C ASN A 55 3.29 -8.98 9.19
N PRO A 56 3.30 -9.92 10.16
CA PRO A 56 2.28 -9.98 11.21
C PRO A 56 2.31 -8.76 12.14
N ASP A 57 3.46 -8.08 12.25
CA ASP A 57 3.65 -6.87 13.07
C ASP A 57 2.81 -5.67 12.58
N ASN A 58 2.32 -5.72 11.35
CA ASN A 58 1.47 -4.66 10.78
C ASN A 58 0.02 -4.70 11.30
N GLY A 59 -0.34 -5.71 12.10
CA GLY A 59 -1.67 -5.81 12.73
C GLY A 59 -2.80 -5.99 11.71
N LEU A 60 -2.50 -6.68 10.61
CA LEU A 60 -3.46 -7.00 9.53
C LEU A 60 -4.09 -8.39 9.68
N THR A 61 -3.73 -9.15 10.72
CA THR A 61 -4.34 -10.42 11.14
C THR A 61 -5.46 -10.21 12.13
#